data_AF-A0A9Q0MHJ4-F1
#
_entry.id   AF-A0A9Q0MHJ4-F1
#
_cell.length_a   1.000
_cell.length_b   1.000
_cell.length_c   1.000
_cell.angle_alpha   90.00
_cell.angle_beta   90.00
_cell.angle_gamma   90.00
#
_symmetry.space_group_name_H-M   'P 1'
#
loop_
_entity.id
_entity.type
_entity.pdbx_description
1 polymer ?
#
loop_
_entity_poly.entity_id
_entity_poly.type
_entity_poly.pdbx_seq_one_letter_code
_entity_poly.pdbx_strand_id
1 'polypeptide(L)'
;MMIPLALIKKANHVDEIILKPIILQKGRTKIALYGLGSMREERLHHLIETDKFNYVTPDGELEDYFKIVLVHQNRIIRPNTKYLHPKDLDELPDLVVWGHEHGCPGHIEKYEPCNFSIFQPGSTVATSLCEAEAGDKCYGLLKVTFNEILQKPKFELTVKKLESVRPFRLKTINVEEILNTMGKRVRNDEERNRYLLERCKTEIKSFLDEVRIEMNTSVLPLIRIRLEYTNADQQFDVRPLTLEFNDLVANPDELIRFVKRVNHSAEYQKVMDDDENFNVADMMSILNDEVVVQSIQVDSIMSDYFNGLTDERHKLDLFPEKYLTTKVVEYVEKSATDEIMFSDLVYGYKEAVKQLVGNVKDVIDEDDIRDKIRSIKNDFMIDSNSLMDLDKVVRKITIAGSKKNDYLNDSFGKDSDSPDDEDDETAKKTTRGRGRGRGRGRGKEDYYLFQ
;
A
#
# COMPACT_ATOMS: atom_id res chain seq x y z
N MET A 1 17.01 15.88 -16.16
CA MET A 1 18.34 16.31 -15.67
C MET A 1 18.50 15.78 -14.25
N MET A 2 19.03 14.56 -14.10
CA MET A 2 19.30 13.99 -12.76
C MET A 2 20.55 14.67 -12.22
N ILE A 3 20.40 15.49 -11.17
CA ILE A 3 21.55 15.87 -10.35
C ILE A 3 21.81 14.65 -9.46
N PRO A 4 22.93 13.93 -9.62
CA PRO A 4 23.25 12.81 -8.75
C PRO A 4 23.69 13.40 -7.41
N LEU A 5 22.71 13.65 -6.54
CA LEU A 5 22.89 14.35 -5.28
C LEU A 5 22.84 13.40 -4.08
N ALA A 6 23.27 12.17 -4.30
CA ALA A 6 23.98 11.42 -3.30
C ALA A 6 25.38 11.18 -3.88
N LEU A 7 26.42 11.56 -3.13
CA LEU A 7 27.71 10.90 -3.23
C LEU A 7 27.50 9.46 -2.75
N ILE A 8 26.77 8.65 -3.54
CA ILE A 8 26.78 7.20 -3.44
C ILE A 8 28.21 6.87 -3.79
N LYS A 9 29.04 6.64 -2.76
CA LYS A 9 30.34 6.01 -2.95
C LYS A 9 30.04 4.76 -3.76
N LYS A 10 30.44 4.79 -5.03
CA LYS A 10 30.33 3.68 -5.97
C LYS A 10 31.34 2.63 -5.50
N ALA A 11 30.99 1.91 -4.45
CA ALA A 11 31.67 0.75 -3.94
C ALA A 11 30.66 -0.38 -3.99
N ASN A 12 31.05 -1.53 -4.54
CA ASN A 12 30.15 -2.58 -4.98
C ASN A 12 29.39 -3.33 -3.86
N HIS A 13 29.39 -2.82 -2.63
CA HIS A 13 28.57 -3.24 -1.49
C HIS A 13 28.46 -2.01 -0.57
N VAL A 14 27.28 -1.41 -0.47
CA VAL A 14 27.05 -0.28 0.42
C VAL A 14 26.00 -0.73 1.42
N ASP A 15 26.46 -1.19 2.58
CA ASP A 15 25.62 -1.63 3.68
C ASP A 15 24.97 -0.45 4.42
N GLU A 16 25.28 0.81 4.07
CA GLU A 16 24.78 2.01 4.75
C GLU A 16 24.62 3.21 3.79
N ILE A 17 23.52 3.96 3.93
CA ILE A 17 23.28 5.21 3.21
C ILE A 17 23.57 6.39 4.14
N ILE A 18 24.48 7.26 3.70
CA ILE A 18 24.80 8.51 4.38
C ILE A 18 24.55 9.68 3.41
N LEU A 19 23.51 10.46 3.68
CA LEU A 19 23.12 11.62 2.86
C LEU A 19 23.89 12.87 3.30
N LYS A 20 24.73 13.38 2.39
CA LYS A 20 25.52 14.59 2.61
C LYS A 20 24.86 15.81 1.96
N PRO A 21 24.72 16.94 2.66
CA PRO A 21 24.06 18.11 2.11
C PRO A 21 24.99 18.86 1.16
N ILE A 22 24.41 19.44 0.11
CA ILE A 22 25.00 20.58 -0.60
C ILE A 22 24.54 21.85 0.09
N ILE A 23 25.49 22.66 0.52
CA ILE A 23 25.21 23.94 1.19
C ILE A 23 25.18 25.06 0.16
N LEU A 24 24.05 25.75 0.11
CA LEU A 24 23.85 26.93 -0.73
C LEU A 24 23.59 28.13 0.17
N GLN A 25 24.29 29.23 -0.07
CA GLN A 25 24.10 30.46 0.68
C GLN A 25 23.92 31.64 -0.27
N LYS A 26 22.89 32.45 0.00
CA LYS A 26 22.66 33.73 -0.67
C LYS A 26 22.37 34.79 0.40
N GLY A 27 23.34 35.68 0.64
CA GLY A 27 23.27 36.63 1.74
C GLY A 27 23.16 35.91 3.09
N ARG A 28 22.09 36.19 3.85
CA ARG A 28 21.81 35.57 5.16
C ARG A 28 21.05 34.25 5.07
N THR A 29 20.51 33.89 3.90
CA THR A 29 19.74 32.66 3.74
C THR A 29 20.67 31.50 3.41
N LYS A 30 20.65 30.46 4.24
CA LYS A 30 21.36 29.19 4.03
C LYS A 30 20.36 28.08 3.72
N ILE A 31 20.70 27.21 2.77
CA ILE A 31 19.93 26.03 2.38
C ILE A 31 20.84 24.81 2.48
N ALA A 32 20.36 23.76 3.13
CA ALA A 32 20.98 22.44 3.12
C ALA A 32 20.16 21.52 2.21
N LEU A 33 20.73 21.15 1.06
CA LEU A 33 20.07 20.33 0.06
C LEU A 33 20.58 18.89 0.10
N TYR A 34 19.71 17.96 0.48
CA TYR A 34 19.97 16.53 0.50
C TYR A 34 19.29 15.86 -0.70
N GLY A 35 19.86 14.76 -1.18
CA GLY A 35 19.27 13.99 -2.28
C GLY A 35 19.38 12.49 -2.05
N LEU A 36 18.24 11.80 -2.14
CA LEU A 36 18.14 10.36 -2.22
C LEU A 36 17.74 9.98 -3.66
N GLY A 37 18.69 9.42 -4.41
CA GLY A 37 18.44 8.89 -5.75
C GLY A 37 17.48 7.69 -5.72
N SER A 38 17.07 7.24 -6.91
CA SER A 38 16.28 6.01 -7.03
C SER A 38 17.10 4.79 -6.60
N MET A 39 16.46 3.90 -5.87
CA MET A 39 17.00 2.67 -5.33
C MET A 39 15.83 1.70 -5.14
N ARG A 40 16.09 0.39 -5.21
CA ARG A 40 15.08 -0.63 -4.92
C ARG A 40 14.50 -0.44 -3.53
N GLU A 41 13.19 -0.45 -3.44
CA GLU A 41 12.45 -0.10 -2.24
C GLU A 41 12.67 -1.12 -1.12
N GLU A 42 12.84 -2.42 -1.43
CA GLU A 42 13.14 -3.45 -0.43
C GLU A 42 14.49 -3.17 0.26
N ARG A 43 15.46 -2.69 -0.51
CA ARG A 43 16.77 -2.33 0.01
C ARG A 43 16.70 -1.07 0.85
N LEU A 44 15.95 -0.05 0.41
CA LEU A 44 15.77 1.18 1.17
C LEU A 44 15.15 0.88 2.54
N HIS A 45 14.07 0.09 2.52
CA HIS A 45 13.36 -0.32 3.72
C HIS A 45 14.28 -1.06 4.70
N HIS A 46 15.04 -2.04 4.21
CA HIS A 46 16.00 -2.77 5.04
C HIS A 46 17.06 -1.86 5.68
N LEU A 47 17.53 -0.84 4.95
CA LEU A 47 18.52 0.11 5.47
C LEU A 47 17.93 1.06 6.52
N ILE A 48 16.66 1.46 6.36
CA ILE A 48 15.93 2.26 7.36
C ILE A 48 15.71 1.41 8.62
N GLU A 49 15.20 0.18 8.49
CA GLU A 49 14.94 -0.73 9.62
C GLU A 49 16.19 -1.13 10.40
N THR A 50 17.36 -1.10 9.76
CA THR A 50 18.64 -1.46 10.39
C THR A 50 19.43 -0.25 10.90
N ASP A 51 18.82 0.95 10.95
CA ASP A 51 19.44 2.21 11.37
C ASP A 51 20.69 2.58 10.53
N LYS A 52 20.70 2.16 9.26
CA LYS A 52 21.78 2.41 8.30
C LYS A 52 21.39 3.44 7.25
N PHE A 53 20.43 4.30 7.57
CA PHE A 53 20.02 5.44 6.77
C PHE A 53 20.23 6.71 7.61
N ASN A 54 21.30 7.45 7.31
CA ASN A 54 21.79 8.54 8.15
C ASN A 54 22.00 9.82 7.34
N TYR A 55 21.91 10.97 8.01
CA TYR A 55 22.21 12.28 7.44
C TYR A 55 23.51 12.84 8.03
N VAL A 56 24.31 13.50 7.21
CA VAL A 56 25.40 14.34 7.70
C VAL A 56 24.84 15.73 7.95
N THR A 57 24.94 16.20 9.18
CA THR A 57 24.57 17.57 9.52
C THR A 57 25.63 18.56 9.03
N PRO A 58 25.24 19.74 8.51
CA PRO A 58 26.19 20.80 8.19
C PRO A 58 26.84 21.37 9.45
N ASP A 59 27.96 22.07 9.27
CA ASP A 59 28.61 22.80 10.36
C ASP A 59 27.69 23.91 10.90
N GLY A 60 27.54 23.96 12.24
CA GLY A 60 26.69 24.91 12.95
C GLY A 60 25.33 24.34 13.40
N GLU A 61 24.42 25.22 13.80
CA GLU A 61 23.06 24.85 14.23
C GLU A 61 22.17 24.52 13.01
N LEU A 62 21.33 23.49 13.11
CA LEU A 62 20.46 23.04 12.00
C LEU A 62 19.34 24.04 11.68
N GLU A 63 18.97 24.86 12.65
CA GLU A 63 17.93 25.89 12.60
C GLU A 63 18.32 27.05 11.67
N ASP A 64 19.62 27.26 11.46
CA ASP A 64 20.15 28.25 10.52
C ASP A 64 19.85 27.91 9.06
N TYR A 65 19.60 26.62 8.78
CA TYR A 65 19.45 26.09 7.43
C TYR A 65 18.01 25.77 7.11
N PHE A 66 17.57 26.16 5.90
CA PHE A 66 16.38 25.58 5.29
C PHE A 66 16.75 24.24 4.66
N LYS A 67 16.16 23.15 5.16
CA LYS A 67 16.54 21.77 4.84
C LYS A 67 15.59 21.21 3.80
N ILE A 68 16.12 20.96 2.60
CA ILE A 68 15.38 20.38 1.49
C ILE A 68 15.88 18.96 1.26
N VAL A 69 14.98 17.98 1.27
CA VAL A 69 15.28 16.59 0.93
C VAL A 69 14.61 16.26 -0.40
N LEU A 70 15.41 15.94 -1.42
CA LEU A 70 14.92 15.45 -2.70
C LEU A 70 14.88 13.93 -2.66
N VAL A 71 13.73 13.30 -2.91
CA VAL A 71 13.61 11.83 -2.96
C VAL A 71 13.08 11.39 -4.31
N HIS A 72 13.49 10.22 -4.78
CA HIS A 72 12.95 9.59 -5.99
C HIS A 72 12.56 8.13 -5.72
N GLN A 73 11.46 7.96 -4.98
CA GLN A 73 10.99 6.68 -4.43
C GLN A 73 9.47 6.56 -4.56
N ASN A 74 8.93 5.35 -4.57
CA ASN A 74 7.49 5.13 -4.45
C ASN A 74 6.93 5.84 -3.21
N ARG A 75 5.84 6.58 -3.39
CA ARG A 75 5.11 7.24 -2.30
C ARG A 75 3.77 6.56 -2.04
N ILE A 76 3.11 6.18 -3.13
CA ILE A 76 1.76 5.62 -3.10
C ILE A 76 1.88 4.14 -2.77
N ILE A 77 1.07 3.70 -1.81
CA ILE A 77 0.96 2.28 -1.46
C ILE A 77 0.35 1.57 -2.66
N ARG A 78 1.10 0.62 -3.21
CA ARG A 78 0.67 -0.22 -4.33
C ARG A 78 0.90 -1.70 -4.02
N PRO A 79 0.21 -2.59 -4.75
CA PRO A 79 0.37 -4.01 -4.56
C PRO A 79 1.77 -4.51 -4.82
N ASN A 80 2.31 -5.24 -3.85
CA ASN A 80 3.54 -6.01 -3.91
C ASN A 80 4.77 -5.12 -4.06
N THR A 81 4.62 -3.83 -3.73
CA THR A 81 5.68 -2.84 -3.80
C THR A 81 5.84 -2.17 -2.45
N LYS A 82 7.07 -2.13 -1.94
CA LYS A 82 7.41 -1.28 -0.81
C LYS A 82 7.39 0.19 -1.26
N TYR A 83 7.26 1.09 -0.30
CA TYR A 83 7.24 2.53 -0.50
C TYR A 83 8.03 3.21 0.62
N LEU A 84 8.45 4.45 0.39
CA LEU A 84 9.09 5.26 1.43
C LEU A 84 8.00 6.01 2.20
N HIS A 85 7.86 5.74 3.49
CA HIS A 85 6.90 6.44 4.32
C HIS A 85 7.50 7.80 4.76
N PRO A 86 6.73 8.90 4.79
CA PRO A 86 7.27 10.20 5.24
C PRO A 86 7.93 10.19 6.63
N LYS A 87 7.48 9.30 7.54
CA LYS A 87 8.09 9.08 8.87
C LYS A 87 9.56 8.67 8.79
N ASP A 88 9.94 7.95 7.74
CA ASP A 88 11.27 7.38 7.59
C ASP A 88 12.32 8.46 7.27
N LEU A 89 11.89 9.70 7.01
CA LEU A 89 12.76 10.85 6.74
C LEU A 89 13.12 11.65 8.01
N ASP A 90 12.64 11.20 9.18
CA ASP A 90 12.79 11.86 10.49
C ASP A 90 12.31 13.32 10.48
N GLU A 91 12.67 14.09 11.52
CA GLU A 91 12.34 15.51 11.68
C GLU A 91 13.37 16.45 11.00
N LEU A 92 14.31 15.92 10.20
CA LEU A 92 15.31 16.73 9.52
C LEU A 92 14.73 17.70 8.47
N PRO A 93 13.89 17.28 7.50
CA PRO A 93 13.49 18.16 6.42
C PRO A 93 12.57 19.30 6.89
N ASP A 94 12.71 20.48 6.30
CA ASP A 94 11.64 21.49 6.31
C ASP A 94 10.70 21.29 5.09
N LEU A 95 11.28 20.84 3.97
CA LEU A 95 10.59 20.54 2.72
C LEU A 95 11.14 19.25 2.07
N VAL A 96 10.25 18.33 1.74
CA VAL A 96 10.54 17.14 0.93
C VAL A 96 9.99 17.36 -0.47
N VAL A 97 10.84 17.22 -1.49
CA VAL A 97 10.40 17.21 -2.91
C VAL A 97 10.39 15.76 -3.39
N TRP A 98 9.20 15.27 -3.72
CA TRP A 98 8.96 13.86 -4.00
C TRP A 98 8.89 13.59 -5.52
N GLY A 99 9.90 12.91 -6.05
CA GLY A 99 9.96 12.41 -7.43
C GLY A 99 9.38 11.00 -7.56
N HIS A 100 9.67 10.30 -8.66
CA HIS A 100 9.09 8.99 -9.03
C HIS A 100 7.59 9.00 -9.35
N GLU A 101 6.74 9.57 -8.50
CA GLU A 101 5.30 9.63 -8.77
C GLU A 101 4.98 10.62 -9.89
N HIS A 102 4.23 10.18 -10.89
CA HIS A 102 3.93 10.98 -12.08
C HIS A 102 2.69 11.87 -11.94
N GLY A 103 1.81 11.55 -10.98
CA GLY A 103 0.67 12.39 -10.67
C GLY A 103 1.09 13.70 -10.00
N CYS A 104 0.48 14.82 -10.40
CA CYS A 104 0.63 16.11 -9.73
C CYS A 104 -0.63 16.35 -8.88
N PRO A 105 -0.56 16.28 -7.53
CA PRO A 105 -1.69 16.64 -6.66
C PRO A 105 -2.07 18.13 -6.74
N GLY A 106 -1.20 18.98 -7.30
CA GLY A 106 -1.47 20.41 -7.51
C GLY A 106 -1.36 21.28 -6.25
N HIS A 107 -1.04 20.68 -5.10
CA HIS A 107 -0.92 21.38 -3.83
C HIS A 107 0.28 20.86 -3.01
N ILE A 108 0.57 21.56 -1.92
CA ILE A 108 1.61 21.19 -0.96
C ILE A 108 0.92 20.52 0.22
N GLU A 109 1.42 19.34 0.59
CA GLU A 109 0.89 18.59 1.72
C GLU A 109 1.72 18.89 2.98
N LYS A 110 1.07 19.07 4.13
CA LYS A 110 1.78 19.16 5.41
C LYS A 110 1.78 17.80 6.09
N TYR A 111 2.96 17.37 6.50
CA TYR A 111 3.14 16.16 7.28
C TYR A 111 3.29 16.54 8.76
N GLU A 112 2.15 16.58 9.45
CA GLU A 112 2.07 17.04 10.85
C GLU A 112 2.95 16.26 11.84
N PRO A 113 3.10 14.91 11.76
CA PRO A 113 3.86 14.16 12.77
C PRO A 113 5.32 14.57 12.93
N CYS A 114 5.96 15.04 11.85
CA CYS A 114 7.34 15.52 11.86
C CYS A 114 7.44 17.00 11.40
N ASN A 115 6.30 17.68 11.29
CA ASN A 115 6.14 19.10 10.94
C ASN A 115 6.95 19.58 9.71
N PHE A 116 6.87 18.85 8.60
CA PHE A 116 7.48 19.27 7.33
C PHE A 116 6.49 19.31 6.17
N SER A 117 6.84 20.00 5.09
CA SER A 117 6.00 20.08 3.89
C SER A 117 6.47 19.09 2.82
N ILE A 118 5.53 18.48 2.11
CA ILE A 118 5.79 17.57 0.98
C ILE A 118 5.27 18.24 -0.29
N PHE A 119 6.12 18.32 -1.30
CA PHE A 119 5.75 18.77 -2.62
C PHE A 119 6.03 17.67 -3.65
N GLN A 120 4.96 17.17 -4.28
CA GLN A 120 5.03 16.19 -5.37
C GLN A 120 4.72 16.90 -6.69
N PRO A 121 5.73 17.34 -7.46
CA PRO A 121 5.50 18.05 -8.72
C PRO A 121 4.87 17.18 -9.82
N GLY A 122 5.00 15.86 -9.73
CA GLY A 122 4.60 14.96 -10.81
C GLY A 122 5.55 14.99 -12.01
N SER A 123 5.17 14.27 -13.07
CA SER A 123 5.89 14.29 -14.35
C SER A 123 5.55 15.54 -15.17
N THR A 124 6.44 15.94 -16.07
CA THR A 124 6.17 17.05 -17.01
C THR A 124 5.41 16.64 -18.27
N VAL A 125 5.20 15.33 -18.46
CA VAL A 125 4.49 14.74 -19.60
C VAL A 125 3.72 13.51 -19.14
N ALA A 126 2.57 13.25 -19.77
CA ALA A 126 1.84 12.00 -19.58
C ALA A 126 2.66 10.82 -20.15
N THR A 127 3.23 9.98 -19.30
CA THR A 127 4.01 8.80 -19.75
C THR A 127 3.15 7.56 -19.92
N SER A 128 2.01 7.53 -19.23
CA SER A 128 1.02 6.47 -19.26
C SER A 128 -0.38 7.07 -19.25
N LEU A 129 -1.32 6.43 -19.95
CA LEU A 129 -2.71 6.86 -19.98
C LEU A 129 -3.49 6.28 -18.79
N CYS A 130 -3.16 6.73 -17.59
CA CYS A 130 -3.81 6.35 -16.34
C CYS A 130 -4.43 7.55 -15.62
N GLU A 131 -5.34 7.28 -14.67
CA GLU A 131 -6.06 8.32 -13.90
C GLU A 131 -5.10 9.26 -13.16
N ALA A 132 -4.02 8.74 -12.59
CA ALA A 132 -3.03 9.56 -11.88
C ALA A 132 -2.34 10.59 -12.81
N GLU A 133 -2.27 10.33 -14.11
CA GLU A 133 -1.69 11.25 -15.09
C GLU A 133 -2.73 12.13 -15.79
N ALA A 134 -4.02 11.83 -15.61
CA ALA A 134 -5.17 12.54 -16.17
C ALA A 134 -5.46 13.82 -15.37
N GLY A 135 -4.57 14.79 -15.47
CA GLY A 135 -4.69 16.07 -14.78
C GLY A 135 -3.67 17.08 -15.27
N ASP A 136 -3.76 18.29 -14.75
CA ASP A 136 -2.83 19.35 -15.06
C ASP A 136 -1.45 19.04 -14.46
N LYS A 137 -0.42 19.15 -15.30
CA LYS A 137 0.96 19.03 -14.83
C LYS A 137 1.43 20.39 -14.31
N CYS A 138 2.28 20.36 -13.30
CA CYS A 138 2.64 21.53 -12.53
C CYS A 138 4.15 21.63 -12.27
N TYR A 139 4.60 22.81 -11.85
CA TYR A 139 5.92 23.03 -11.29
C TYR A 139 5.83 23.94 -10.06
N GLY A 140 6.80 23.83 -9.16
CA GLY A 140 6.86 24.64 -7.94
C GLY A 140 7.85 25.80 -8.10
N LEU A 141 7.42 27.00 -7.72
CA LEU A 141 8.30 28.16 -7.53
C LEU A 141 8.59 28.31 -6.03
N LEU A 142 9.76 27.82 -5.60
CA LEU A 142 10.21 27.91 -4.22
C LEU A 142 10.98 29.21 -3.99
N LYS A 143 10.54 30.01 -3.02
CA LYS A 143 11.22 31.20 -2.53
C LYS A 143 11.59 31.01 -1.06
N VAL A 144 12.88 31.05 -0.76
CA VAL A 144 13.40 30.98 0.61
C VAL A 144 14.00 32.34 0.98
N THR A 145 13.59 32.88 2.13
CA THR A 145 14.01 34.18 2.65
C THR A 145 14.40 34.06 4.11
N PHE A 146 15.38 34.84 4.56
CA PHE A 146 15.72 34.91 5.99
C PHE A 146 14.67 35.76 6.74
N ASN A 147 14.13 35.23 7.83
CA ASN A 147 13.21 35.97 8.71
C ASN A 147 14.01 36.62 9.85
N GLU A 148 14.08 37.95 9.88
CA GLU A 148 14.85 38.69 10.89
C GLU A 148 14.27 38.59 12.31
N ILE A 149 12.96 38.35 12.45
CA ILE A 149 12.33 38.26 13.77
C ILE A 149 12.60 36.88 14.38
N LEU A 150 12.39 35.82 13.59
CA LEU A 150 12.58 34.44 14.04
C LEU A 150 14.04 33.97 13.95
N GLN A 151 14.93 34.80 13.40
CA GLN A 151 16.33 34.49 13.10
C GLN A 151 16.54 33.15 12.36
N LYS A 152 15.57 32.77 11.51
CA LYS A 152 15.63 31.52 10.75
C LYS A 152 15.08 31.67 9.34
N PRO A 153 15.45 30.78 8.39
CA PRO A 153 14.85 30.77 7.07
C PRO A 153 13.33 30.52 7.12
N LYS A 154 12.60 31.19 6.23
CA LYS A 154 11.19 30.94 5.92
C LYS A 154 11.06 30.69 4.44
N PHE A 155 10.18 29.77 4.05
CA PHE A 155 9.89 29.49 2.66
C PHE A 155 8.45 29.86 2.27
N GLU A 156 8.28 30.08 0.98
CA GLU A 156 7.01 30.22 0.27
C GLU A 156 7.14 29.38 -1.00
N LEU A 157 6.19 28.48 -1.24
CA LEU A 157 6.18 27.64 -2.42
C LEU A 157 4.87 27.88 -3.18
N THR A 158 4.97 28.33 -4.43
CA THR A 158 3.81 28.58 -5.29
C THR A 158 3.76 27.53 -6.39
N VAL A 159 2.64 26.82 -6.51
CA VAL A 159 2.42 25.84 -7.59
C VAL A 159 1.93 26.57 -8.84
N LYS A 160 2.52 26.25 -9.99
CA LYS A 160 2.21 26.83 -11.30
C LYS A 160 1.88 25.71 -12.29
N LYS A 161 0.87 25.90 -13.14
CA LYS A 161 0.50 24.96 -14.20
C LYS A 161 1.46 25.07 -15.38
N LEU A 162 1.78 23.94 -16.01
CA LEU A 162 2.52 23.90 -17.27
C LEU A 162 1.57 24.11 -18.45
N GLU A 163 1.90 25.06 -19.32
CA GLU A 163 1.05 25.46 -20.46
C GLU A 163 1.31 24.62 -21.72
N SER A 164 2.51 24.04 -21.86
CA SER A 164 2.92 23.31 -23.06
C SER A 164 2.56 21.82 -23.04
N VAL A 165 1.89 21.34 -22.00
CA VAL A 165 1.60 19.91 -21.85
C VAL A 165 0.39 19.55 -22.70
N ARG A 166 0.51 18.46 -23.47
CA ARG A 166 -0.61 17.96 -24.28
C ARG A 166 -1.79 17.63 -23.35
N PRO A 167 -3.00 18.16 -23.61
CA PRO A 167 -4.17 17.87 -22.78
C PRO A 167 -4.45 16.37 -22.77
N PHE A 168 -4.69 15.82 -21.59
CA PHE A 168 -5.10 14.43 -21.41
C PHE A 168 -6.40 14.38 -20.60
N ARG A 169 -7.40 13.66 -21.13
CA ARG A 169 -8.68 13.41 -20.47
C ARG A 169 -8.93 11.91 -20.39
N LEU A 170 -9.34 11.46 -19.21
CA LEU A 170 -9.69 10.07 -18.97
C LEU A 170 -11.03 10.00 -18.24
N LYS A 171 -11.91 9.09 -18.69
CA LYS A 171 -13.15 8.75 -17.98
C LYS A 171 -13.22 7.26 -17.73
N THR A 172 -13.54 6.88 -16.50
CA THR A 172 -13.92 5.51 -16.15
C THR A 172 -15.43 5.41 -16.16
N ILE A 173 -15.95 4.40 -16.86
CA ILE A 173 -17.38 4.19 -17.09
C ILE A 173 -17.68 2.73 -16.77
N ASN A 174 -18.62 2.52 -15.84
CA ASN A 174 -19.15 1.21 -15.53
C ASN A 174 -20.20 0.81 -16.57
N VAL A 175 -19.98 -0.31 -17.26
CA VAL A 175 -20.90 -0.81 -18.28
C VAL A 175 -22.25 -1.20 -17.66
N GLU A 176 -22.27 -1.81 -16.48
CA GLU A 176 -23.53 -2.24 -15.83
C GLU A 176 -24.44 -1.07 -15.48
N GLU A 177 -23.89 0.04 -15.00
CA GLU A 177 -24.65 1.27 -14.71
C GLU A 177 -25.32 1.83 -15.96
N ILE A 178 -24.62 1.79 -17.09
CA ILE A 178 -25.20 2.18 -18.37
C ILE A 178 -26.35 1.25 -18.76
N LEU A 179 -26.16 -0.06 -18.63
CA LEU A 179 -27.18 -1.05 -18.98
C LEU A 179 -28.41 -0.95 -18.07
N ASN A 180 -28.21 -0.68 -16.78
CA ASN A 180 -29.28 -0.48 -15.81
C ASN A 180 -30.11 0.76 -16.14
N THR A 181 -29.46 1.84 -16.56
CA THR A 181 -30.13 3.10 -16.96
C THR A 181 -30.99 2.91 -18.22
N MET A 182 -30.60 1.99 -19.11
CA MET A 182 -31.40 1.64 -20.29
C MET A 182 -32.62 0.75 -20.00
N GLY A 183 -32.65 0.11 -18.84
CA GLY A 183 -33.66 -0.89 -18.46
C GLY A 183 -33.59 -2.18 -19.30
N LYS A 184 -34.54 -3.11 -19.08
CA LYS A 184 -34.66 -4.41 -19.81
C LYS A 184 -34.97 -4.29 -21.32
N ARG A 185 -34.67 -3.14 -21.96
CA ARG A 185 -35.00 -2.86 -23.36
C ARG A 185 -34.02 -3.45 -24.36
N VAL A 186 -32.83 -3.87 -23.92
CA VAL A 186 -31.85 -4.50 -24.79
C VAL A 186 -32.08 -6.01 -24.78
N ARG A 187 -32.57 -6.55 -25.89
CA ARG A 187 -32.79 -8.00 -26.07
C ARG A 187 -31.69 -8.66 -26.89
N ASN A 188 -30.84 -7.88 -27.56
CA ASN A 188 -29.82 -8.34 -28.50
C ASN A 188 -28.46 -7.67 -28.23
N ASP A 189 -27.38 -8.42 -28.36
CA ASP A 189 -25.99 -7.97 -28.15
C ASP A 189 -25.61 -6.82 -29.10
N GLU A 190 -26.14 -6.82 -30.32
CA GLU A 190 -25.86 -5.77 -31.32
C GLU A 190 -26.41 -4.40 -30.89
N GLU A 191 -27.62 -4.36 -30.31
CA GLU A 191 -28.23 -3.11 -29.83
C GLU A 191 -27.48 -2.58 -28.61
N ARG A 192 -27.06 -3.48 -27.71
CA ARG A 192 -26.19 -3.16 -26.58
C ARG A 192 -24.92 -2.46 -27.06
N ASN A 193 -24.21 -3.11 -27.97
CA ASN A 193 -22.90 -2.67 -28.44
C ASN A 193 -23.01 -1.33 -29.17
N ARG A 194 -24.06 -1.14 -29.98
CA ARG A 194 -24.34 0.14 -30.65
C ARG A 194 -24.57 1.26 -29.65
N TYR A 195 -25.32 1.01 -28.58
CA TYR A 195 -25.55 2.02 -27.56
C TYR A 195 -24.28 2.36 -26.77
N LEU A 196 -23.50 1.36 -26.38
CA LEU A 196 -22.21 1.59 -25.69
C LEU A 196 -21.25 2.41 -26.56
N LEU A 197 -21.20 2.10 -27.86
CA LEU A 197 -20.41 2.84 -28.84
C LEU A 197 -20.85 4.32 -28.92
N GLU A 198 -22.15 4.59 -29.05
CA GLU A 198 -22.69 5.95 -29.12
C GLU A 198 -22.48 6.71 -27.80
N ARG A 199 -22.54 6.02 -26.66
CA ARG A 199 -22.24 6.62 -25.35
C ARG A 199 -20.76 7.02 -25.27
N CYS A 200 -19.84 6.14 -25.66
CA CYS A 200 -18.41 6.44 -25.70
C CYS A 200 -18.12 7.60 -26.66
N LYS A 201 -18.73 7.59 -27.84
CA LYS A 201 -18.62 8.67 -28.83
C LYS A 201 -19.06 10.02 -28.29
N THR A 202 -20.18 10.06 -27.56
CA THR A 202 -20.68 11.30 -26.94
C THR A 202 -19.69 11.83 -25.91
N GLU A 203 -19.10 10.95 -25.10
CA GLU A 203 -18.11 11.31 -24.10
C GLU A 203 -16.80 11.81 -24.72
N ILE A 204 -16.30 11.17 -25.79
CA ILE A 204 -15.12 11.64 -26.54
C ILE A 204 -15.37 13.03 -27.12
N LYS A 205 -16.56 13.28 -27.69
CA LYS A 205 -16.93 14.60 -28.23
C LYS A 205 -16.97 15.66 -27.14
N SER A 206 -17.57 15.36 -25.98
CA SER A 206 -17.56 16.26 -24.82
C SER A 206 -16.12 16.68 -24.45
N PHE A 207 -15.21 15.70 -24.35
CA PHE A 207 -13.81 15.99 -24.03
C PHE A 207 -13.10 16.81 -25.10
N LEU A 208 -13.38 16.59 -26.38
CA LEU A 208 -12.83 17.42 -27.45
C LEU A 208 -13.30 18.86 -27.34
N ASP A 209 -14.58 19.08 -27.03
CA ASP A 209 -15.15 20.42 -26.90
C ASP A 209 -14.63 21.14 -25.65
N GLU A 210 -14.50 20.43 -24.52
CA GLU A 210 -13.87 20.95 -23.29
C GLU A 210 -12.44 21.43 -23.55
N VAL A 211 -11.60 20.60 -24.20
CA VAL A 211 -10.21 20.95 -24.51
C VAL A 211 -10.14 22.16 -25.46
N ARG A 212 -11.03 22.24 -26.44
CA ARG A 212 -11.11 23.37 -27.38
C ARG A 212 -11.41 24.68 -26.66
N ILE A 213 -12.34 24.66 -25.68
CA ILE A 213 -12.72 25.84 -24.90
C ILE A 213 -11.60 26.25 -23.95
N GLU A 214 -10.99 25.30 -23.23
CA GLU A 214 -10.03 25.59 -22.16
C GLU A 214 -8.67 26.07 -22.66
N MET A 215 -8.14 25.44 -23.72
CA MET A 215 -6.73 25.61 -24.09
C MET A 215 -6.51 26.39 -25.38
N ASN A 216 -7.57 26.71 -26.13
CA ASN A 216 -7.52 27.39 -27.44
C ASN A 216 -6.33 26.90 -28.30
N THR A 217 -6.11 25.58 -28.28
CA THR A 217 -4.90 24.93 -28.80
C THR A 217 -5.22 24.15 -30.06
N SER A 218 -4.29 24.19 -31.03
CA SER A 218 -4.34 23.36 -32.23
C SER A 218 -3.81 21.94 -32.00
N VAL A 219 -3.35 21.63 -30.78
CA VAL A 219 -2.75 20.34 -30.44
C VAL A 219 -3.84 19.30 -30.18
N LEU A 220 -3.78 18.17 -30.88
CA LEU A 220 -4.70 17.04 -30.67
C LEU A 220 -4.58 16.49 -29.23
N PRO A 221 -5.67 16.37 -28.45
CA PRO A 221 -5.60 15.86 -27.08
C PRO A 221 -5.36 14.35 -27.05
N LEU A 222 -4.90 13.87 -25.89
CA LEU A 222 -4.98 12.46 -25.50
C LEU A 222 -6.32 12.22 -24.84
N ILE A 223 -7.07 11.22 -25.29
CA ILE A 223 -8.37 10.86 -24.71
C ILE A 223 -8.40 9.36 -24.43
N ARG A 224 -8.88 8.96 -23.26
CA ARG A 224 -9.10 7.55 -22.92
C ARG A 224 -10.40 7.33 -22.18
N ILE A 225 -11.21 6.39 -22.65
CA ILE A 225 -12.36 5.87 -21.93
C ILE A 225 -12.01 4.48 -21.41
N ARG A 226 -12.05 4.31 -20.09
CA ARG A 226 -11.91 3.03 -19.42
C ARG A 226 -13.30 2.46 -19.20
N LEU A 227 -13.61 1.35 -19.86
CA LEU A 227 -14.87 0.63 -19.72
C LEU A 227 -14.69 -0.53 -18.74
N GLU A 228 -15.37 -0.45 -17.60
CA GLU A 228 -15.39 -1.54 -16.63
C GLU A 228 -16.53 -2.49 -16.93
N TYR A 229 -16.20 -3.75 -17.22
CA TYR A 229 -17.14 -4.77 -17.66
C TYR A 229 -17.09 -5.99 -16.75
N THR A 230 -18.22 -6.68 -16.58
CA THR A 230 -18.31 -7.89 -15.76
C THR A 230 -18.30 -9.14 -16.64
N ASN A 231 -19.03 -9.09 -17.75
CA ASN A 231 -19.19 -10.22 -18.68
C ASN A 231 -18.42 -9.97 -19.98
N ALA A 232 -17.78 -11.00 -20.53
CA ALA A 232 -16.94 -10.88 -21.72
C ALA A 232 -17.70 -10.45 -22.99
N ASP A 233 -19.01 -10.73 -23.05
CA ASP A 233 -19.92 -10.31 -24.13
C ASP A 233 -20.13 -8.79 -24.19
N GLN A 234 -19.82 -8.07 -23.10
CA GLN A 234 -19.89 -6.62 -23.03
C GLN A 234 -18.74 -5.91 -23.77
N GLN A 235 -17.75 -6.66 -24.25
CA GLN A 235 -16.73 -6.14 -25.14
C GLN A 235 -17.28 -6.02 -26.56
N PHE A 236 -16.90 -4.95 -27.25
CA PHE A 236 -17.37 -4.66 -28.61
C PHE A 236 -16.25 -4.11 -29.49
N ASP A 237 -16.50 -4.12 -30.79
CA ASP A 237 -15.57 -3.60 -31.77
C ASP A 237 -15.44 -2.08 -31.67
N VAL A 238 -14.22 -1.62 -31.35
CA VAL A 238 -13.88 -0.20 -31.18
C VAL A 238 -13.40 0.46 -32.47
N ARG A 239 -13.15 -0.31 -33.54
CA ARG A 239 -12.66 0.22 -34.84
C ARG A 239 -13.50 1.37 -35.40
N PRO A 240 -14.85 1.39 -35.28
CA PRO A 240 -15.63 2.53 -35.73
C PRO A 240 -15.27 3.85 -35.03
N LEU A 241 -14.93 3.81 -33.73
CA LEU A 241 -14.50 4.98 -32.98
C LEU A 241 -13.09 5.41 -33.41
N THR A 242 -12.17 4.45 -33.53
CA THR A 242 -10.80 4.72 -33.98
C THR A 242 -10.78 5.42 -35.35
N LEU A 243 -11.60 4.95 -36.31
CA LEU A 243 -11.70 5.57 -37.63
C LEU A 243 -12.33 6.96 -37.58
N GLU A 244 -13.40 7.16 -36.79
CA GLU A 244 -14.09 8.46 -36.68
C GLU A 244 -13.20 9.54 -36.04
N PHE A 245 -12.35 9.17 -35.08
CA PHE A 245 -11.54 10.11 -34.31
C PHE A 245 -10.05 10.15 -34.69
N ASN A 246 -9.64 9.43 -35.75
CA ASN A 246 -8.23 9.29 -36.15
C ASN A 246 -7.44 10.61 -36.22
N ASP A 247 -8.04 11.64 -36.81
CA ASP A 247 -7.40 12.95 -37.00
C ASP A 247 -7.81 14.00 -35.95
N LEU A 248 -8.56 13.57 -34.92
CA LEU A 248 -9.08 14.44 -33.86
C LEU A 248 -8.38 14.23 -32.51
N VAL A 249 -7.73 13.07 -32.31
CA VAL A 249 -6.99 12.73 -31.09
C VAL A 249 -5.56 12.30 -31.41
N ALA A 250 -4.68 12.38 -30.42
CA ALA A 250 -3.30 11.94 -30.58
C ALA A 250 -3.10 10.42 -30.39
N ASN A 251 -4.10 9.71 -29.87
CA ASN A 251 -4.03 8.28 -29.51
C ASN A 251 -5.26 7.47 -30.01
N PRO A 252 -5.52 7.43 -31.33
CA PRO A 252 -6.76 6.85 -31.86
C PRO A 252 -6.91 5.34 -31.60
N ASP A 253 -5.80 4.59 -31.58
CA ASP A 253 -5.79 3.15 -31.30
C ASP A 253 -6.01 2.81 -29.82
N GLU A 254 -5.84 3.79 -28.93
CA GLU A 254 -5.87 3.61 -27.47
C GLU A 254 -7.03 4.40 -26.80
N LEU A 255 -8.06 4.74 -27.57
CA LEU A 255 -9.23 5.46 -27.10
C LEU A 255 -10.00 4.70 -26.03
N ILE A 256 -10.18 3.38 -26.19
CA ILE A 256 -11.00 2.56 -25.29
C ILE A 256 -10.12 1.50 -24.63
N ARG A 257 -10.23 1.39 -23.29
CA ARG A 257 -9.63 0.30 -22.51
C ARG A 257 -10.73 -0.48 -21.81
N PHE A 258 -10.89 -1.74 -22.17
CA PHE A 258 -11.74 -2.65 -21.40
C PHE A 258 -10.99 -3.16 -20.17
N VAL A 259 -11.62 -3.06 -19.00
CA VAL A 259 -11.10 -3.55 -17.73
C VAL A 259 -12.15 -4.47 -17.11
N LYS A 260 -11.78 -5.73 -16.87
CA LYS A 260 -12.70 -6.66 -16.21
C LYS A 260 -12.86 -6.22 -14.75
N ARG A 261 -14.09 -6.01 -14.33
CA ARG A 261 -14.43 -5.82 -12.93
C ARG A 261 -14.38 -7.18 -12.25
N VAL A 262 -13.46 -7.32 -11.30
CA VAL A 262 -13.43 -8.49 -10.41
C VAL A 262 -14.31 -8.14 -9.22
N ASN A 263 -15.53 -8.68 -9.20
CA ASN A 263 -16.38 -8.62 -8.03
C ASN A 263 -15.90 -9.68 -7.04
N HIS A 264 -14.87 -9.34 -6.27
CA HIS A 264 -14.33 -10.24 -5.24
C HIS A 264 -15.45 -10.73 -4.31
N SER A 265 -16.44 -9.89 -3.98
CA SER A 265 -17.61 -10.28 -3.18
C SER A 265 -18.40 -11.47 -3.72
N ALA A 266 -18.54 -11.61 -5.05
CA ALA A 266 -19.31 -12.69 -5.67
C ALA A 266 -18.52 -14.00 -5.84
N GLU A 267 -17.19 -13.92 -5.98
CA GLU A 267 -16.31 -15.09 -5.90
C GLU A 267 -16.25 -15.61 -4.46
N TYR A 268 -16.20 -14.73 -3.46
CA TYR A 268 -16.32 -15.11 -2.05
C TYR A 268 -17.68 -15.74 -1.72
N GLN A 269 -18.78 -15.21 -2.24
CA GLN A 269 -20.12 -15.79 -2.01
C GLN A 269 -20.23 -17.24 -2.52
N LYS A 270 -19.63 -17.54 -3.68
CA LYS A 270 -19.64 -18.89 -4.27
C LYS A 270 -18.81 -19.91 -3.50
N VAL A 271 -17.67 -19.49 -2.93
CA VAL A 271 -16.83 -20.38 -2.10
C VAL A 271 -17.53 -20.68 -0.77
N MET A 272 -18.36 -19.76 -0.27
CA MET A 272 -19.02 -19.88 1.04
C MET A 272 -20.39 -20.58 1.01
N ASP A 273 -21.06 -20.64 -0.15
CA ASP A 273 -22.33 -21.37 -0.29
C ASP A 273 -22.13 -22.90 -0.44
N ASP A 274 -20.92 -23.36 -0.78
CA ASP A 274 -20.63 -24.78 -1.05
C ASP A 274 -20.07 -25.56 0.17
N ASP A 275 -19.62 -24.90 1.25
CA ASP A 275 -19.07 -25.56 2.45
C ASP A 275 -19.85 -25.20 3.74
N GLU A 276 -20.51 -26.19 4.36
CA GLU A 276 -21.26 -26.03 5.63
C GLU A 276 -20.38 -25.68 6.85
N ASN A 277 -19.06 -25.52 6.67
CA ASN A 277 -18.09 -25.31 7.74
C ASN A 277 -17.16 -24.13 7.39
N PHE A 278 -17.70 -22.91 7.44
CA PHE A 278 -16.97 -21.66 7.24
C PHE A 278 -15.74 -21.57 8.16
N ASN A 279 -14.54 -21.68 7.63
CA ASN A 279 -13.29 -21.49 8.37
C ASN A 279 -12.60 -20.20 7.92
N VAL A 280 -12.35 -19.29 8.88
CA VAL A 280 -11.71 -17.99 8.63
C VAL A 280 -10.29 -18.16 8.05
N ALA A 281 -9.65 -19.31 8.30
CA ALA A 281 -8.36 -19.67 7.73
C ALA A 281 -8.43 -19.90 6.20
N ASP A 282 -9.52 -20.44 5.68
CA ASP A 282 -9.70 -20.67 4.22
C ASP A 282 -10.00 -19.36 3.48
N MET A 283 -10.61 -18.38 4.16
CA MET A 283 -10.71 -17.01 3.64
C MET A 283 -9.32 -16.37 3.50
N MET A 284 -8.42 -16.68 4.43
CA MET A 284 -7.06 -16.14 4.48
C MET A 284 -6.11 -16.81 3.47
N SER A 285 -6.32 -18.08 3.15
CA SER A 285 -5.54 -18.79 2.13
C SER A 285 -5.83 -18.25 0.72
N ILE A 286 -7.06 -17.80 0.47
CA ILE A 286 -7.45 -17.09 -0.77
C ILE A 286 -6.80 -15.69 -0.85
N LEU A 287 -6.59 -15.03 0.29
CA LEU A 287 -5.90 -13.73 0.36
C LEU A 287 -4.37 -13.83 0.14
N ASN A 288 -3.80 -15.04 0.17
CA ASN A 288 -2.36 -15.27 -0.02
C ASN A 288 -1.93 -15.40 -1.49
N ASP A 289 -2.87 -15.59 -2.43
CA ASP A 289 -2.56 -15.63 -3.86
C ASP A 289 -2.73 -14.24 -4.48
N GLU A 290 -1.62 -13.49 -4.42
CA GLU A 290 -1.38 -12.19 -5.04
C GLU A 290 -2.30 -11.03 -4.57
N VAL A 291 -1.70 -9.85 -4.46
CA VAL A 291 -2.32 -8.51 -4.48
C VAL A 291 -2.45 -7.80 -3.12
N VAL A 292 -1.42 -7.02 -2.81
CA VAL A 292 -1.40 -5.92 -1.81
C VAL A 292 -2.19 -4.67 -2.32
N VAL A 293 -3.45 -4.82 -2.76
CA VAL A 293 -4.46 -3.72 -2.72
C VAL A 293 -5.29 -3.85 -1.41
N GLN A 294 -4.83 -4.65 -0.45
CA GLN A 294 -5.73 -5.24 0.52
C GLN A 294 -6.15 -4.34 1.70
N SER A 295 -5.46 -3.30 2.17
CA SER A 295 -5.98 -2.59 3.38
C SER A 295 -7.32 -1.88 3.14
N ILE A 296 -7.42 -1.10 2.06
CA ILE A 296 -8.64 -0.37 1.70
C ILE A 296 -9.70 -1.31 1.10
N GLN A 297 -9.29 -2.31 0.32
CA GLN A 297 -10.23 -3.29 -0.24
C GLN A 297 -10.74 -4.25 0.83
N VAL A 298 -9.93 -4.74 1.75
CA VAL A 298 -10.38 -5.62 2.84
C VAL A 298 -11.31 -4.88 3.78
N ASP A 299 -11.02 -3.62 4.13
CA ASP A 299 -11.91 -2.83 4.99
C ASP A 299 -13.27 -2.61 4.31
N SER A 300 -13.29 -2.24 3.02
CA SER A 300 -14.52 -2.09 2.24
C SER A 300 -15.25 -3.41 2.03
N ILE A 301 -14.54 -4.49 1.68
CA ILE A 301 -15.13 -5.82 1.40
C ILE A 301 -15.73 -6.40 2.68
N MET A 302 -15.00 -6.37 3.81
CA MET A 302 -15.51 -6.89 5.07
C MET A 302 -16.66 -6.03 5.60
N SER A 303 -16.56 -4.71 5.48
CA SER A 303 -17.65 -3.81 5.85
C SER A 303 -18.90 -4.03 4.99
N ASP A 304 -18.76 -4.12 3.67
CA ASP A 304 -19.88 -4.37 2.74
C ASP A 304 -20.48 -5.77 2.94
N TYR A 305 -19.66 -6.78 3.26
CA TYR A 305 -20.11 -8.12 3.62
C TYR A 305 -20.94 -8.08 4.91
N PHE A 306 -20.37 -7.62 6.02
CA PHE A 306 -21.08 -7.62 7.31
C PHE A 306 -22.31 -6.72 7.31
N ASN A 307 -22.29 -5.61 6.55
CA ASN A 307 -23.46 -4.73 6.40
C ASN A 307 -24.52 -5.31 5.45
N GLY A 308 -24.13 -6.17 4.51
CA GLY A 308 -25.02 -6.82 3.53
C GLY A 308 -25.69 -8.11 4.02
N LEU A 309 -25.27 -8.64 5.17
CA LEU A 309 -25.84 -9.86 5.76
C LEU A 309 -27.25 -9.61 6.32
N THR A 310 -28.26 -10.17 5.65
CA THR A 310 -29.65 -10.15 6.12
C THR A 310 -30.02 -11.35 6.99
N ASP A 311 -29.21 -12.42 6.96
CA ASP A 311 -29.42 -13.63 7.76
C ASP A 311 -28.60 -13.57 9.06
N GLU A 312 -29.29 -13.67 10.20
CA GLU A 312 -28.71 -13.64 11.55
C GLU A 312 -27.68 -14.75 11.78
N ARG A 313 -27.74 -15.87 11.04
CA ARG A 313 -26.83 -17.02 11.22
C ARG A 313 -25.40 -16.74 10.77
N HIS A 314 -25.22 -15.77 9.88
CA HIS A 314 -23.91 -15.40 9.34
C HIS A 314 -23.28 -14.21 10.09
N LYS A 315 -23.99 -13.63 11.07
CA LYS A 315 -23.43 -12.60 11.95
C LYS A 315 -22.52 -13.23 12.99
N LEU A 316 -21.40 -12.59 13.29
CA LEU A 316 -20.43 -13.12 14.25
C LEU A 316 -20.97 -12.97 15.68
N ASP A 317 -21.17 -14.05 16.42
CA ASP A 317 -21.65 -13.95 17.80
C ASP A 317 -20.58 -13.41 18.77
N LEU A 318 -19.29 -13.67 18.51
CA LEU A 318 -18.19 -13.44 19.45
C LEU A 318 -17.37 -12.16 19.16
N PHE A 319 -17.09 -11.88 17.89
CA PHE A 319 -16.25 -10.76 17.47
C PHE A 319 -17.09 -9.57 16.99
N PRO A 320 -16.83 -8.34 17.47
CA PRO A 320 -17.27 -7.14 16.80
C PRO A 320 -16.66 -7.09 15.40
N GLU A 321 -17.52 -6.96 14.38
CA GLU A 321 -17.17 -6.99 12.97
C GLU A 321 -16.10 -5.93 12.67
N LYS A 322 -16.31 -4.71 13.17
CA LYS A 322 -15.36 -3.59 13.02
C LYS A 322 -13.99 -3.89 13.64
N TYR A 323 -13.94 -4.59 14.77
CA TYR A 323 -12.68 -4.95 15.44
C TYR A 323 -11.92 -6.00 14.62
N LEU A 324 -12.63 -7.03 14.17
CA LEU A 324 -12.05 -8.07 13.33
C LEU A 324 -11.50 -7.47 12.03
N THR A 325 -12.29 -6.64 11.33
CA THR A 325 -11.86 -5.95 10.12
C THR A 325 -10.60 -5.12 10.36
N THR A 326 -10.58 -4.31 11.42
CA THR A 326 -9.42 -3.48 11.78
C THR A 326 -8.17 -4.35 12.04
N LYS A 327 -8.31 -5.48 12.75
CA LYS A 327 -7.18 -6.36 13.05
C LYS A 327 -6.67 -7.12 11.83
N VAL A 328 -7.56 -7.51 10.91
CA VAL A 328 -7.15 -8.15 9.66
C VAL A 328 -6.43 -7.14 8.75
N VAL A 329 -6.91 -5.89 8.68
CA VAL A 329 -6.20 -4.81 7.98
C VAL A 329 -4.81 -4.58 8.60
N GLU A 330 -4.71 -4.45 9.92
CA GLU A 330 -3.41 -4.32 10.62
C GLU A 330 -2.48 -5.52 10.36
N TYR A 331 -3.02 -6.73 10.23
CA TYR A 331 -2.24 -7.93 9.93
C TYR A 331 -1.66 -7.89 8.52
N VAL A 332 -2.51 -7.59 7.54
CA VAL A 332 -2.13 -7.48 6.13
C VAL A 332 -1.10 -6.37 5.93
N GLU A 333 -1.26 -5.23 6.59
CA GLU A 333 -0.32 -4.09 6.50
C GLU A 333 1.08 -4.41 7.03
N LYS A 334 1.19 -5.31 8.01
CA LYS A 334 2.47 -5.64 8.67
C LYS A 334 3.27 -6.74 7.98
N SER A 335 2.77 -7.34 6.90
CA SER A 335 3.42 -8.44 6.16
C SER A 335 4.11 -9.46 7.09
N ALA A 336 3.35 -10.13 7.95
CA ALA A 336 3.88 -11.18 8.82
C ALA A 336 3.81 -12.52 8.10
N THR A 337 4.96 -13.14 7.87
CA THR A 337 5.17 -14.42 7.18
C THR A 337 4.64 -15.66 7.92
N ASP A 338 3.77 -15.54 8.92
CA ASP A 338 3.35 -16.67 9.76
C ASP A 338 1.83 -16.74 9.94
N GLU A 339 1.22 -17.83 9.48
CA GLU A 339 -0.16 -18.28 9.80
C GLU A 339 -0.42 -18.32 11.32
N ILE A 340 0.66 -18.44 12.12
CA ILE A 340 0.65 -18.60 13.58
C ILE A 340 0.09 -17.36 14.30
N MET A 341 0.22 -16.16 13.71
CA MET A 341 -0.14 -14.90 14.38
C MET A 341 -1.65 -14.61 14.41
N PHE A 342 -2.44 -15.11 13.46
CA PHE A 342 -3.89 -14.90 13.47
C PHE A 342 -4.60 -15.87 14.43
N SER A 343 -4.14 -17.13 14.50
CA SER A 343 -4.60 -18.07 15.54
C SER A 343 -4.34 -17.54 16.94
N ASP A 344 -3.20 -16.88 17.14
CA ASP A 344 -2.81 -16.25 18.40
C ASP A 344 -3.67 -15.03 18.76
N LEU A 345 -4.13 -14.28 17.76
CA LEU A 345 -5.11 -13.19 17.93
C LEU A 345 -6.47 -13.75 18.34
N VAL A 346 -6.96 -14.76 17.63
CA VAL A 346 -8.25 -15.41 17.91
C VAL A 346 -8.24 -16.05 19.30
N TYR A 347 -7.13 -16.71 19.66
CA TYR A 347 -6.92 -17.27 20.99
C TYR A 347 -6.87 -16.19 22.06
N GLY A 348 -6.07 -15.14 21.87
CA GLY A 348 -5.95 -14.02 22.81
C GLY A 348 -7.29 -13.32 23.05
N TYR A 349 -8.09 -13.15 22.00
CA TYR A 349 -9.43 -12.60 22.08
C TYR A 349 -10.39 -13.52 22.86
N LYS A 350 -10.39 -14.83 22.55
CA LYS A 350 -11.22 -15.81 23.26
C LYS A 350 -10.90 -15.84 24.76
N GLU A 351 -9.63 -15.79 25.13
CA GLU A 351 -9.21 -15.75 26.53
C GLU A 351 -9.54 -14.41 27.21
N ALA A 352 -9.44 -13.28 26.50
CA ALA A 352 -9.88 -11.98 27.00
C ALA A 352 -11.39 -11.97 27.30
N VAL A 353 -12.21 -12.48 26.38
CA VAL A 353 -13.67 -12.58 26.58
C VAL A 353 -13.99 -13.53 27.74
N LYS A 354 -13.31 -14.68 27.86
CA LYS A 354 -13.48 -15.58 29.01
C LYS A 354 -13.15 -14.90 30.34
N GLN A 355 -12.10 -14.08 30.40
CA GLN A 355 -11.74 -13.33 31.60
C GLN A 355 -12.79 -12.27 31.95
N LEU A 356 -13.37 -11.61 30.94
CA LEU A 356 -14.42 -10.60 31.11
C LEU A 356 -15.77 -11.21 31.52
N VAL A 357 -16.10 -12.40 31.00
CA VAL A 357 -17.29 -13.15 31.41
C VAL A 357 -17.21 -13.59 32.88
N GLY A 358 -15.98 -13.78 33.40
CA GLY A 358 -15.68 -14.03 34.81
C GLY A 358 -16.14 -15.41 35.31
N ASN A 359 -15.75 -15.77 36.54
CA ASN A 359 -16.04 -17.07 37.17
C ASN A 359 -17.52 -17.47 37.05
N VAL A 360 -17.76 -18.49 36.23
CA VAL A 360 -19.04 -19.17 35.94
C VAL A 360 -19.49 -19.96 37.17
N LYS A 361 -19.88 -19.27 38.25
CA LYS A 361 -20.52 -19.92 39.42
C LYS A 361 -22.01 -19.67 39.53
N ASP A 362 -22.56 -18.73 38.76
CA ASP A 362 -24.01 -18.42 38.71
C ASP A 362 -24.61 -18.61 37.30
N VAL A 363 -23.97 -19.39 36.43
CA VAL A 363 -24.47 -19.66 35.07
C VAL A 363 -25.19 -21.00 35.05
N ILE A 364 -26.45 -20.98 34.62
CA ILE A 364 -27.36 -22.12 34.75
C ILE A 364 -27.67 -22.76 33.37
N ASP A 365 -27.48 -22.05 32.24
CA ASP A 365 -27.75 -22.57 30.87
C ASP A 365 -26.77 -22.03 29.78
N GLU A 366 -26.65 -22.73 28.65
CA GLU A 366 -25.84 -22.35 27.48
C GLU A 366 -26.33 -21.06 26.80
N ASP A 367 -27.65 -20.82 26.83
CA ASP A 367 -28.26 -19.61 26.27
C ASP A 367 -27.91 -18.36 27.09
N ASP A 368 -27.79 -18.46 28.41
CA ASP A 368 -27.37 -17.35 29.29
C ASP A 368 -25.92 -16.92 29.00
N ILE A 369 -25.05 -17.86 28.62
CA ILE A 369 -23.66 -17.57 28.22
C ILE A 369 -23.67 -16.81 26.89
N ARG A 370 -24.47 -17.27 25.92
CA ARG A 370 -24.55 -16.65 24.60
C ARG A 370 -25.09 -15.21 24.70
N ASP A 371 -26.09 -14.97 25.54
CA ASP A 371 -26.64 -13.64 25.77
C ASP A 371 -25.65 -12.70 26.47
N LYS A 372 -24.86 -13.22 27.41
CA LYS A 372 -23.80 -12.44 28.08
C LYS A 372 -22.67 -12.08 27.12
N ILE A 373 -22.28 -12.98 26.22
CA ILE A 373 -21.30 -12.72 25.15
C ILE A 373 -21.83 -11.65 24.19
N ARG A 374 -23.11 -11.72 23.80
CA ARG A 374 -23.74 -10.71 22.94
C ARG A 374 -23.82 -9.34 23.60
N SER A 375 -24.12 -9.28 24.91
CA SER A 375 -24.09 -8.02 25.67
C SER A 375 -22.70 -7.40 25.65
N ILE A 376 -21.65 -8.19 25.93
CA ILE A 376 -20.26 -7.74 25.89
C ILE A 376 -19.88 -7.24 24.48
N LYS A 377 -20.29 -7.96 23.42
CA LYS A 377 -20.08 -7.54 22.03
C LYS A 377 -20.72 -6.17 21.74
N ASN A 378 -21.98 -5.97 22.16
CA ASN A 378 -22.70 -4.73 21.94
C ASN A 378 -22.07 -3.55 22.70
N ASP A 379 -21.61 -3.78 23.92
CA ASP A 379 -20.91 -2.76 24.72
C ASP A 379 -19.63 -2.28 24.01
N PHE A 380 -18.87 -3.20 23.38
CA PHE A 380 -17.70 -2.86 22.57
C PHE A 380 -18.02 -2.16 21.24
N MET A 381 -19.23 -2.31 20.71
CA MET A 381 -19.66 -1.60 19.49
C MET A 381 -20.05 -0.14 19.77
N ILE A 382 -20.48 0.18 20.98
CA ILE A 382 -20.98 1.50 21.36
C ILE A 382 -19.86 2.42 21.90
N ASP A 383 -18.89 1.87 22.64
CA ASP A 383 -17.79 2.65 23.22
C ASP A 383 -16.43 2.37 22.56
N SER A 384 -15.90 3.37 21.86
CA SER A 384 -14.59 3.30 21.20
C SER A 384 -13.41 3.20 22.17
N ASN A 385 -13.55 3.66 23.43
CA ASN A 385 -12.50 3.52 24.45
C ASN A 385 -12.40 2.08 24.97
N SER A 386 -13.54 1.42 25.16
CA SER A 386 -13.60 0.01 25.55
C SER A 386 -12.92 -0.93 24.53
N LEU A 387 -12.95 -0.58 23.24
CA LEU A 387 -12.25 -1.32 22.18
C LEU A 387 -10.72 -1.24 22.29
N MET A 388 -10.18 -0.08 22.68
CA MET A 388 -8.75 0.11 22.90
C MET A 388 -8.25 -0.65 24.13
N ASP A 389 -9.06 -0.76 25.18
CA ASP A 389 -8.70 -1.50 26.38
C ASP A 389 -8.76 -3.02 26.15
N LEU A 390 -9.73 -3.49 25.36
CA LEU A 390 -9.77 -4.88 24.90
C LEU A 390 -8.52 -5.23 24.08
N ASP A 391 -8.10 -4.36 23.16
CA ASP A 391 -6.90 -4.59 22.34
C ASP A 391 -5.62 -4.70 23.18
N LYS A 392 -5.50 -3.89 24.24
CA LYS A 392 -4.38 -3.98 25.20
C LYS A 392 -4.39 -5.30 25.96
N VAL A 393 -5.56 -5.80 26.36
CA VAL A 393 -5.70 -7.08 27.07
C VAL A 393 -5.36 -8.24 26.14
N VAL A 394 -5.88 -8.25 24.93
CA VAL A 394 -5.58 -9.27 23.91
C VAL A 394 -4.08 -9.32 23.62
N ARG A 395 -3.43 -8.17 23.37
CA ARG A 395 -1.98 -8.11 23.15
C ARG A 395 -1.18 -8.65 24.35
N LYS A 396 -1.57 -8.33 25.58
CA LYS A 396 -0.91 -8.86 26.79
C LYS A 396 -1.03 -10.38 26.90
N ILE A 397 -2.22 -10.93 26.61
CA ILE A 397 -2.47 -12.38 26.65
C ILE A 397 -1.69 -13.10 25.55
N THR A 398 -1.69 -12.58 24.33
CA THR A 398 -0.94 -13.15 23.21
C THR A 398 0.57 -13.17 23.49
N ILE A 399 1.15 -12.08 24.00
CA ILE A 399 2.57 -12.01 24.38
C ILE A 399 2.91 -12.98 25.53
N ALA A 400 2.00 -13.15 26.50
CA ALA A 400 2.19 -14.10 27.60
C ALA A 400 2.08 -15.57 27.15
N GLY A 401 1.27 -15.85 26.13
CA GLY A 401 1.14 -17.16 25.49
C GLY A 401 2.40 -17.57 24.71
N SER A 402 2.96 -16.69 23.88
CA SER A 402 4.18 -16.98 23.11
C SER A 402 5.39 -17.22 24.02
N LYS A 403 5.51 -16.48 25.14
CA LYS A 403 6.57 -16.72 26.14
C LYS A 403 6.46 -18.08 26.85
N LYS A 404 5.29 -18.73 26.86
CA LYS A 404 5.10 -20.04 27.48
C LYS A 404 5.53 -21.19 26.57
N ASN A 405 5.46 -21.00 25.25
CA ASN A 405 5.84 -22.01 24.26
C ASN A 405 7.37 -22.14 24.10
N ASP A 406 8.15 -21.08 24.34
CA ASP A 406 9.62 -21.17 24.30
C ASP A 406 10.21 -22.04 25.42
N TYR A 407 9.53 -22.21 26.56
CA TYR A 407 10.00 -23.06 27.67
C TYR A 407 9.54 -24.52 27.58
N LEU A 408 8.63 -24.87 26.65
CA LEU A 408 8.08 -26.23 26.53
C LEU A 408 8.79 -27.07 25.45
N ASN A 409 9.54 -26.45 24.53
CA ASN A 409 10.27 -27.17 23.48
C ASN A 409 11.65 -27.70 23.90
N ASP A 410 12.14 -27.38 25.10
CA ASP A 410 13.45 -27.84 25.61
C ASP A 410 13.34 -28.98 26.64
N SER A 411 12.14 -29.57 26.81
CA SER A 411 11.87 -30.56 27.86
C SER A 411 11.17 -31.85 27.38
N PHE A 412 11.54 -32.39 26.22
CA PHE A 412 11.24 -33.79 25.89
C PHE A 412 12.40 -34.46 25.16
N GLY A 413 13.39 -34.91 25.95
CA GLY A 413 14.52 -35.70 25.49
C GLY A 413 15.08 -36.61 26.59
N LYS A 414 14.50 -37.82 26.67
CA LYS A 414 14.98 -39.08 27.28
C LYS A 414 14.63 -39.41 28.73
N ASP A 415 14.02 -40.60 28.85
CA ASP A 415 13.72 -41.40 30.02
C ASP A 415 14.95 -42.00 30.75
N SER A 416 14.75 -42.18 32.06
CA SER A 416 15.25 -43.22 33.00
C SER A 416 16.75 -43.52 33.12
N ASP A 417 17.38 -43.18 34.26
CA ASP A 417 17.68 -44.14 35.33
C ASP A 417 18.23 -43.45 36.61
N SER A 418 18.11 -44.18 37.72
CA SER A 418 18.30 -43.88 39.16
C SER A 418 19.61 -43.19 39.65
N PRO A 419 19.66 -42.76 40.94
CA PRO A 419 20.62 -41.78 41.48
C PRO A 419 21.89 -42.42 42.05
N ASP A 420 22.99 -41.66 42.10
CA ASP A 420 23.86 -41.50 43.28
C ASP A 420 25.09 -40.60 42.98
N ASP A 421 25.36 -39.74 43.96
CA ASP A 421 26.63 -39.22 44.50
C ASP A 421 27.70 -38.44 43.69
N GLU A 422 28.01 -37.28 44.29
CA GLU A 422 29.32 -36.65 44.59
C GLU A 422 30.29 -36.17 43.48
N ASP A 423 30.61 -34.87 43.62
CA ASP A 423 31.93 -34.22 43.54
C ASP A 423 32.76 -34.13 42.23
N ASP A 424 33.05 -32.86 41.91
CA ASP A 424 34.34 -32.25 41.55
C ASP A 424 34.86 -32.14 40.10
N GLU A 425 35.37 -30.92 39.86
CA GLU A 425 36.39 -30.37 38.95
C GLU A 425 36.78 -30.97 37.56
N THR A 426 36.83 -30.03 36.59
CA THR A 426 37.86 -29.80 35.52
C THR A 426 37.79 -30.40 34.09
N ALA A 427 38.07 -29.48 33.13
CA ALA A 427 38.89 -29.59 31.91
C ALA A 427 38.35 -30.12 30.54
N LYS A 428 38.38 -29.20 29.55
CA LYS A 428 38.75 -29.27 28.10
C LYS A 428 38.68 -30.63 27.35
N LYS A 429 38.04 -30.66 26.17
CA LYS A 429 38.69 -30.78 24.83
C LYS A 429 37.74 -30.80 23.62
N THR A 430 38.33 -30.35 22.51
CA THR A 430 37.95 -30.34 21.09
C THR A 430 37.48 -31.67 20.49
N THR A 431 36.78 -31.64 19.34
CA THR A 431 37.10 -32.48 18.16
C THR A 431 36.41 -32.01 16.87
N ARG A 432 37.06 -32.38 15.75
CA ARG A 432 36.91 -31.96 14.36
C ARG A 432 36.78 -33.26 13.53
N GLY A 433 36.01 -33.28 12.45
CA GLY A 433 36.12 -34.32 11.39
C GLY A 433 34.87 -34.43 10.51
N ARG A 434 34.87 -33.98 9.24
CA ARG A 434 35.36 -34.63 7.98
C ARG A 434 34.32 -35.59 7.38
N GLY A 435 33.71 -35.26 6.24
CA GLY A 435 34.17 -35.63 4.86
C GLY A 435 33.07 -36.50 4.21
N ARG A 436 32.80 -36.61 2.89
CA ARG A 436 33.52 -36.44 1.60
C ARG A 436 32.43 -36.35 0.50
N GLY A 437 32.59 -35.55 -0.55
CA GLY A 437 32.98 -35.98 -1.92
C GLY A 437 31.75 -36.06 -2.87
N ARG A 438 31.79 -35.90 -4.20
CA ARG A 438 32.83 -35.68 -5.24
C ARG A 438 32.08 -35.45 -6.59
N GLY A 439 32.73 -34.78 -7.56
CA GLY A 439 32.39 -34.86 -9.02
C GLY A 439 32.13 -33.48 -9.66
N ARG A 440 33.12 -32.72 -10.15
CA ARG A 440 33.85 -32.78 -11.44
C ARG A 440 32.97 -32.85 -12.71
N GLY A 441 32.95 -31.73 -13.45
CA GLY A 441 32.65 -31.66 -14.89
C GLY A 441 33.17 -30.34 -15.46
N ARG A 442 34.25 -30.41 -16.23
CA ARG A 442 34.90 -29.31 -16.98
C ARG A 442 34.36 -29.37 -18.42
N GLY A 443 34.03 -28.24 -19.02
CA GLY A 443 33.76 -28.10 -20.45
C GLY A 443 34.15 -26.69 -20.89
N LYS A 444 34.98 -26.61 -21.93
CA LYS A 444 35.67 -25.43 -22.48
C LYS A 444 34.87 -24.83 -23.64
N GLU A 445 35.09 -23.52 -23.83
CA GLU A 445 35.06 -22.69 -25.07
C GLU A 445 34.50 -23.32 -26.37
N ASP A 446 33.63 -22.58 -27.07
CA ASP A 446 34.00 -21.96 -28.35
C ASP A 446 33.00 -20.88 -28.84
N TYR A 447 33.58 -19.89 -29.52
CA TYR A 447 32.95 -18.81 -30.29
C TYR A 447 32.07 -19.34 -31.43
N TYR A 448 31.00 -18.62 -31.81
CA TYR A 448 30.75 -18.23 -33.22
C TYR A 448 29.74 -17.07 -33.33
N LEU A 449 30.05 -16.22 -34.30
CA LEU A 449 29.34 -15.04 -34.82
C LEU A 449 28.14 -15.43 -35.72
N PHE A 450 27.40 -14.38 -36.15
CA PHE A 450 26.31 -14.29 -37.15
C PHE A 450 24.89 -14.47 -36.55
N GLN A 451 23.91 -13.60 -36.81
CA GLN A 451 23.75 -12.49 -37.75
C GLN A 451 22.66 -11.54 -37.24
#